data_AF-A0A532DS69-F1
#
_entry.id   AF-A0A532DS69-F1
#
_cell.length_a   1.000
_cell.length_b   1.000
_cell.length_c   1.000
_cell.angle_alpha   90.00
_cell.angle_beta   90.00
_cell.angle_gamma   90.00
#
_symmetry.space_group_name_H-M   'P 1'
#
loop_
_entity.id
_entity.type
_entity.pdbx_description
1 polymer ?
#
loop_
_entity_poly.entity_id
_entity_poly.type
_entity_poly.pdbx_seq_one_letter_code
_entity_poly.pdbx_strand_id
1 'polypeptide(L)'
;KTAYTPFWQLRSTYWWRSTFPANKAVHVSHRYKPSVGGTSSVSFFYDGQFQGQYAAYKTRYCMDGTFENAVRKAAKDDPDGYPKYFENRIAYILTTGGNWASGNIGTFKLTVDKGDPKNLVSFCGENVRKVGPTTFEMKAQNFYPEHDIDILLLEPSDGGNGG
;
A
#
# COMPACT_ATOMS: atom_id res chain seq x y z
N LYS A 1 1.15 22.62 31.15
CA LYS A 1 2.17 21.58 31.42
C LYS A 1 2.89 21.28 30.12
N THR A 2 4.20 21.46 30.06
CA THR A 2 5.01 21.15 28.87
C THR A 2 5.19 19.64 28.79
N ALA A 3 4.77 19.02 27.67
CA ALA A 3 4.98 17.60 27.41
C ALA A 3 6.11 17.45 26.40
N TYR A 4 7.17 16.73 26.76
CA TYR A 4 8.28 16.43 25.87
C TYR A 4 7.94 15.15 25.09
N THR A 5 8.00 15.23 23.77
CA THR A 5 7.90 14.05 22.90
C THR A 5 9.27 13.74 22.31
N PRO A 6 9.65 12.47 22.17
CA PRO A 6 10.90 12.12 21.52
C PRO A 6 10.93 12.59 20.06
N PHE A 7 11.91 13.43 19.72
CA PHE A 7 12.18 13.91 18.36
C PHE A 7 13.39 13.16 17.76
N TRP A 8 13.31 11.83 17.69
CA TRP A 8 14.36 11.02 17.08
C TRP A 8 13.79 10.14 15.96
N GLN A 9 14.62 9.88 14.95
CA GLN A 9 14.30 9.02 13.82
C GLN A 9 15.29 7.84 13.79
N LEU A 10 14.77 6.61 13.75
CA LEU A 10 15.58 5.42 13.49
C LEU A 10 15.70 5.19 11.98
N ARG A 11 16.92 4.90 11.51
CA ARG A 11 17.20 4.44 10.15
C ARG A 11 18.07 3.19 10.24
N SER A 12 17.63 2.10 9.63
CA SER A 12 18.36 0.83 9.61
C SER A 12 18.63 0.42 8.16
N THR A 13 19.88 0.10 7.86
CA THR A 13 20.30 -0.40 6.55
C THR A 13 20.99 -1.73 6.72
N TYR A 14 20.52 -2.74 5.99
CA TYR A 14 21.17 -4.04 5.91
C TYR A 14 22.08 -4.07 4.69
N TRP A 15 23.31 -4.56 4.85
CA TRP A 15 24.28 -4.66 3.76
C TRP A 15 24.92 -6.05 3.74
N TRP A 16 25.31 -6.51 2.55
CA TRP A 16 26.03 -7.75 2.34
C TRP A 16 26.94 -7.62 1.12
N ARG A 17 27.97 -8.47 1.03
CA ARG A 17 28.82 -8.57 -0.17
C ARG A 17 28.17 -9.51 -1.17
N SER A 18 28.13 -9.09 -2.44
CA SER A 18 27.64 -9.90 -3.56
C SER A 18 28.72 -10.01 -4.63
N THR A 19 28.87 -11.19 -5.22
CA THR A 19 29.77 -11.42 -6.37
C THR A 19 28.94 -11.56 -7.63
N PHE A 20 29.25 -10.77 -8.66
CA PHE A 20 28.59 -10.82 -9.97
C PHE A 20 29.55 -11.43 -10.99
N PRO A 21 29.46 -12.74 -11.27
CA PRO A 21 30.30 -13.38 -12.26
C PRO A 21 30.02 -12.82 -13.66
N ALA A 22 31.08 -12.65 -14.46
CA ALA A 22 30.97 -12.11 -15.81
C ALA A 22 29.97 -12.91 -16.66
N ASN A 23 29.10 -12.20 -17.38
CA ASN A 23 28.12 -12.74 -18.32
C ASN A 23 27.15 -13.78 -17.73
N LYS A 24 26.89 -13.75 -16.42
CA LYS A 24 25.94 -14.66 -15.77
C LYS A 24 24.84 -13.87 -15.05
N ALA A 25 23.62 -14.40 -15.12
CA ALA A 25 22.50 -13.88 -14.35
C ALA A 25 22.69 -14.18 -12.85
N VAL A 26 22.37 -13.20 -12.01
CA VAL A 26 22.32 -13.34 -10.55
C VAL A 26 20.88 -13.10 -10.11
N HIS A 27 20.34 -14.01 -9.32
CA HIS A 27 19.00 -13.88 -8.75
C HIS A 27 19.09 -13.41 -7.30
N VAL A 28 18.35 -12.35 -6.97
CA VAL A 28 18.27 -11.78 -5.63
C VAL A 28 16.83 -11.92 -5.14
N SER A 29 16.64 -12.35 -3.90
CA SER A 29 15.33 -12.48 -3.26
C SER A 29 15.37 -11.90 -1.85
N HIS A 30 14.41 -11.05 -1.52
CA HIS A 30 14.21 -10.51 -0.18
C HIS A 30 12.86 -10.98 0.37
N ARG A 31 12.86 -11.36 1.66
CA ARG A 31 11.66 -11.65 2.43
C ARG A 31 11.81 -11.03 3.81
N TYR A 32 10.85 -10.21 4.21
CA TYR A 32 10.83 -9.56 5.51
C TYR A 32 9.40 -9.18 5.88
N LYS A 33 9.16 -8.90 7.16
CA LYS A 33 7.91 -8.28 7.63
C LYS A 33 8.13 -6.76 7.66
N PRO A 34 7.41 -5.97 6.85
CA PRO A 34 7.57 -4.52 6.85
C PRO A 34 6.93 -3.90 8.09
N SER A 35 7.34 -2.67 8.41
CA SER A 35 6.53 -1.79 9.27
C SER A 35 5.25 -1.40 8.54
N VAL A 36 4.12 -1.41 9.25
CA VAL A 36 2.81 -1.01 8.72
C VAL A 36 2.37 0.24 9.46
N GLY A 37 2.03 1.31 8.71
CA GLY A 37 1.44 2.50 9.30
C GLY A 37 -0.04 2.26 9.55
N GLY A 38 -0.55 2.62 10.73
CA GLY A 38 -1.94 2.38 11.12
C GLY A 38 -2.69 3.64 11.54
N THR A 39 -4.00 3.69 11.32
CA THR A 39 -4.91 4.61 12.02
C THR A 39 -6.17 3.87 12.44
N SER A 40 -6.69 4.15 13.64
CA SER A 40 -7.84 3.45 14.21
C SER A 40 -9.18 3.69 13.50
N SER A 41 -9.23 4.55 12.49
CA SER A 41 -10.44 4.96 11.78
C SER A 41 -10.10 5.46 10.38
N VAL A 42 -11.12 5.47 9.50
CA VAL A 42 -11.05 6.13 8.19
C VAL A 42 -10.98 7.65 8.37
N SER A 43 -9.86 8.23 7.97
CA SER A 43 -9.50 9.65 8.16
C SER A 43 -10.03 10.58 7.06
N PHE A 44 -10.58 10.00 5.99
CA PHE A 44 -10.99 10.71 4.77
C PHE A 44 -12.49 10.61 4.47
N PHE A 45 -13.29 10.06 5.39
CA PHE A 45 -14.75 9.95 5.24
C PHE A 45 -15.45 10.15 6.58
N TYR A 46 -16.26 11.20 6.68
CA TYR A 46 -17.09 11.51 7.86
C TYR A 46 -18.27 12.39 7.43
N ASP A 47 -19.32 12.47 8.25
CA ASP A 47 -20.58 13.18 7.94
C ASP A 47 -21.20 12.76 6.59
N GLY A 48 -21.07 11.47 6.24
CA GLY A 48 -21.64 10.90 5.01
C GLY A 48 -20.94 11.29 3.70
N GLN A 49 -19.79 11.96 3.76
CA GLN A 49 -19.08 12.46 2.59
C GLN A 49 -17.55 12.27 2.67
N PHE A 50 -16.92 12.23 1.51
CA PHE A 50 -15.46 12.26 1.41
C PHE A 50 -14.95 13.67 1.65
N GLN A 51 -14.11 13.84 2.66
CA GLN A 51 -13.57 15.15 3.07
C GLN A 51 -12.27 14.98 3.87
N GLY A 52 -11.72 16.08 4.39
CA GLY A 52 -10.45 16.07 5.11
C GLY A 52 -9.27 15.68 4.20
N GLN A 53 -8.61 14.57 4.51
CA GLN A 53 -7.43 14.09 3.77
C GLN A 53 -7.76 13.38 2.45
N TYR A 54 -9.04 13.33 2.06
CA TYR A 54 -9.52 12.58 0.89
C TYR A 54 -8.75 12.87 -0.40
N ALA A 55 -8.54 14.13 -0.78
CA ALA A 55 -7.85 14.46 -2.03
C ALA A 55 -6.41 13.93 -2.05
N ALA A 56 -5.70 14.03 -0.92
CA ALA A 56 -4.34 13.51 -0.79
C ALA A 56 -4.31 11.98 -0.85
N TYR A 57 -5.24 11.30 -0.15
CA TYR A 57 -5.38 9.85 -0.19
C TYR A 57 -5.74 9.34 -1.58
N LYS A 58 -6.64 10.04 -2.27
CA LYS A 58 -7.14 9.63 -3.59
C LYS A 58 -6.01 9.61 -4.60
N THR A 59 -5.20 10.66 -4.61
CA THR A 59 -4.02 10.75 -5.46
C THR A 59 -2.96 9.72 -5.06
N ARG A 60 -2.65 9.60 -3.77
CA ARG A 60 -1.57 8.73 -3.29
C ARG A 60 -1.84 7.24 -3.49
N TYR A 61 -3.06 6.80 -3.22
CA TYR A 61 -3.43 5.38 -3.28
C TYR A 61 -4.26 5.02 -4.52
N CYS A 62 -4.45 5.96 -5.44
CA CYS A 62 -5.30 5.80 -6.62
C CYS A 62 -6.69 5.26 -6.28
N MET A 63 -7.36 5.88 -5.30
CA MET A 63 -8.71 5.45 -4.87
C MET A 63 -9.68 5.58 -6.04
N ASP A 64 -10.17 4.46 -6.53
CA ASP A 64 -11.09 4.37 -7.65
C ASP A 64 -12.56 4.43 -7.18
N GLY A 65 -13.48 4.51 -8.14
CA GLY A 65 -14.92 4.53 -7.83
C GLY A 65 -15.38 3.26 -7.11
N THR A 66 -14.75 2.11 -7.36
CA THR A 66 -15.09 0.84 -6.72
C THR A 66 -14.78 0.88 -5.22
N PHE A 67 -13.58 1.33 -4.88
CA PHE A 67 -13.12 1.51 -3.51
C PHE A 67 -13.98 2.56 -2.79
N GLU A 68 -14.21 3.70 -3.42
CA GLU A 68 -15.04 4.77 -2.85
C GLU A 68 -16.49 4.31 -2.58
N ASN A 69 -17.07 3.54 -3.49
CA ASN A 69 -18.41 2.99 -3.30
C ASN A 69 -18.45 1.97 -2.16
N ALA A 70 -17.40 1.17 -1.97
CA ALA A 70 -17.31 0.24 -0.85
C ALA A 70 -17.24 0.97 0.49
N VAL A 71 -16.49 2.09 0.58
CA VAL A 71 -16.47 2.95 1.77
C VAL A 71 -17.84 3.56 2.04
N ARG A 72 -18.51 4.11 1.02
CA ARG A 72 -19.87 4.65 1.16
C ARG A 72 -20.88 3.59 1.62
N LYS A 73 -20.76 2.37 1.10
CA LYS A 73 -21.62 1.25 1.50
C LYS A 73 -21.42 0.90 2.98
N ALA A 74 -20.18 0.77 3.41
CA ALA A 74 -19.86 0.47 4.82
C ALA A 74 -20.40 1.54 5.78
N ALA A 75 -20.30 2.82 5.41
CA ALA A 75 -20.86 3.91 6.20
C ALA A 75 -22.40 3.87 6.28
N LYS A 76 -23.08 3.46 5.21
CA LYS A 76 -24.55 3.31 5.19
C LYS A 76 -25.05 2.10 5.97
N ASP A 77 -24.25 1.04 6.00
CA ASP A 77 -24.58 -0.20 6.73
C ASP A 77 -24.35 -0.03 8.25
N ASP A 78 -23.72 1.07 8.67
CA ASP A 78 -23.45 1.41 10.07
C ASP A 78 -24.47 2.42 10.63
N PRO A 79 -25.10 2.17 11.81
CA PRO A 79 -26.06 3.09 12.42
C PRO A 79 -25.52 4.48 12.76
N ASP A 80 -24.22 4.58 13.05
CA ASP A 80 -23.56 5.84 13.39
C ASP A 80 -23.10 6.59 12.12
N GLY A 81 -23.27 6.00 10.93
CA GLY A 81 -22.93 6.60 9.65
C GLY A 81 -21.44 6.59 9.34
N TYR A 82 -20.64 5.78 10.07
CA TYR A 82 -19.19 5.72 9.91
C TYR A 82 -18.72 4.40 9.28
N PRO A 83 -17.77 4.43 8.34
CA PRO A 83 -17.21 3.22 7.78
C PRO A 83 -16.25 2.59 8.80
N LYS A 84 -16.72 1.49 9.42
CA LYS A 84 -16.03 0.72 10.45
C LYS A 84 -14.79 -0.04 9.93
N TYR A 85 -13.72 0.70 9.68
CA TYR A 85 -12.42 0.16 9.25
C TYR A 85 -11.23 0.74 10.02
N PHE A 86 -10.20 -0.09 10.15
CA PHE A 86 -8.83 0.30 10.45
C PHE A 86 -8.07 0.60 9.15
N GLU A 87 -7.32 1.70 9.12
CA GLU A 87 -6.43 2.00 8.00
C GLU A 87 -5.08 1.33 8.22
N ASN A 88 -4.62 0.54 7.25
CA ASN A 88 -3.26 0.02 7.19
C ASN A 88 -2.58 0.54 5.91
N ARG A 89 -1.38 1.10 6.05
CA ARG A 89 -0.62 1.76 4.99
C ARG A 89 0.75 1.12 4.86
N ILE A 90 1.04 0.61 3.66
CA ILE A 90 2.32 -0.02 3.31
C ILE A 90 2.94 0.78 2.17
N ALA A 91 4.23 1.12 2.31
CA ALA A 91 5.00 1.78 1.27
C ALA A 91 6.17 0.90 0.84
N TYR A 92 6.47 0.87 -0.45
CA TYR A 92 7.61 0.18 -1.03
C TYR A 92 8.36 1.11 -1.98
N ILE A 93 9.62 1.39 -1.65
CA ILE A 93 10.49 2.23 -2.48
C ILE A 93 10.87 1.44 -3.74
N LEU A 94 10.48 1.96 -4.89
CA LEU A 94 10.73 1.36 -6.19
C LEU A 94 11.52 2.29 -7.12
N THR A 95 11.40 3.61 -6.92
CA THR A 95 12.07 4.65 -7.71
C THR A 95 13.59 4.50 -7.75
N THR A 96 14.21 4.00 -6.67
CA THR A 96 15.65 3.70 -6.64
C THR A 96 16.06 2.60 -7.62
N GLY A 97 15.11 1.81 -8.10
CA GLY A 97 15.26 0.86 -9.20
C GLY A 97 15.61 1.52 -10.54
N GLY A 98 15.34 2.83 -10.70
CA GLY A 98 15.78 3.59 -11.87
C GLY A 98 17.29 3.81 -11.93
N ASN A 99 18.02 3.60 -10.84
CA ASN A 99 19.48 3.78 -10.79
C ASN A 99 20.29 2.59 -11.31
N TRP A 100 19.63 1.50 -11.74
CA TRP A 100 20.31 0.37 -12.34
C TRP A 100 20.79 0.71 -13.76
N ALA A 101 21.80 0.00 -14.26
CA ALA A 101 22.55 0.40 -15.46
C ALA A 101 21.70 0.66 -16.73
N SER A 102 20.52 0.05 -16.84
CA SER A 102 19.58 0.20 -17.96
C SER A 102 18.56 1.34 -17.79
N GLY A 103 18.51 2.00 -16.64
CA GLY A 103 17.50 3.02 -16.30
C GLY A 103 16.09 2.46 -16.04
N ASN A 104 15.70 1.34 -16.66
CA ASN A 104 14.46 0.61 -16.36
C ASN A 104 14.73 -0.72 -15.61
N ILE A 105 13.69 -1.26 -14.99
CA ILE A 105 13.74 -2.56 -14.28
C ILE A 105 13.22 -3.73 -15.12
N GLY A 106 13.11 -3.55 -16.45
CA GLY A 106 12.67 -4.58 -17.37
C GLY A 106 11.24 -5.06 -17.12
N THR A 107 11.07 -6.37 -16.91
CA THR A 107 9.75 -6.95 -16.60
C THR A 107 9.45 -6.79 -15.12
N PHE A 108 8.37 -6.06 -14.82
CA PHE A 108 7.88 -5.87 -13.46
C PHE A 108 6.58 -6.62 -13.24
N LYS A 109 6.48 -7.34 -12.12
CA LYS A 109 5.26 -7.98 -11.65
C LYS A 109 5.04 -7.58 -10.19
N LEU A 110 3.90 -6.98 -9.91
CA LEU A 110 3.43 -6.73 -8.56
C LEU A 110 2.22 -7.62 -8.28
N THR A 111 2.23 -8.26 -7.11
CA THR A 111 1.07 -8.96 -6.57
C THR A 111 0.80 -8.42 -5.17
N VAL A 112 -0.40 -7.88 -4.97
CA VAL A 112 -0.89 -7.40 -3.68
C VAL A 112 -1.96 -8.35 -3.19
N ASP A 113 -1.76 -8.91 -2.00
CA ASP A 113 -2.74 -9.74 -1.31
C ASP A 113 -3.29 -8.93 -0.13
N LYS A 114 -4.61 -8.72 -0.12
CA LYS A 114 -5.28 -7.98 0.95
C LYS A 114 -5.62 -8.85 2.17
N GLY A 115 -5.21 -10.13 2.18
CA GLY A 115 -5.32 -11.05 3.32
C GLY A 115 -6.71 -11.63 3.53
N ASP A 116 -7.74 -10.80 3.67
CA ASP A 116 -9.13 -11.22 3.89
C ASP A 116 -10.06 -10.68 2.78
N PRO A 117 -11.00 -11.48 2.22
CA PRO A 117 -11.98 -11.03 1.23
C PRO A 117 -12.84 -9.82 1.65
N LYS A 118 -12.97 -9.52 2.95
CA LYS A 118 -13.68 -8.36 3.49
C LYS A 118 -12.84 -7.07 3.50
N ASN A 119 -11.52 -7.18 3.46
CA ASN A 119 -10.66 -5.99 3.43
C ASN A 119 -10.86 -5.21 2.13
N LEU A 120 -10.71 -3.89 2.16
CA LEU A 120 -10.59 -3.09 0.94
C LEU A 120 -9.11 -2.85 0.66
N VAL A 121 -8.75 -2.71 -0.61
CA VAL A 121 -7.38 -2.41 -1.03
C VAL A 121 -7.39 -1.37 -2.14
N SER A 122 -6.49 -0.40 -2.06
CA SER A 122 -6.26 0.61 -3.09
C SER A 122 -4.77 0.86 -3.23
N PHE A 123 -4.27 0.86 -4.47
CA PHE A 123 -2.90 1.20 -4.80
C PHE A 123 -2.83 1.63 -6.27
N CYS A 124 -1.82 2.43 -6.61
CA CYS A 124 -1.57 2.84 -7.97
C CYS A 124 -0.92 1.70 -8.77
N GLY A 125 -1.43 1.44 -9.97
CA GLY A 125 -0.90 0.44 -10.88
C GLY A 125 -1.64 0.43 -12.20
N GLU A 126 -0.94 0.07 -13.27
CA GLU A 126 -1.54 -0.06 -14.60
C GLU A 126 -2.12 -1.46 -14.79
N ASN A 127 -3.33 -1.54 -15.37
CA ASN A 127 -3.99 -2.80 -15.71
C ASN A 127 -4.06 -3.79 -14.53
N VAL A 128 -4.27 -3.28 -13.31
CA VAL A 128 -4.45 -4.10 -12.11
C VAL A 128 -5.66 -4.99 -12.29
N ARG A 129 -5.45 -6.30 -12.14
CA ARG A 129 -6.50 -7.33 -12.25
C ARG A 129 -6.61 -8.12 -10.97
N LYS A 130 -7.84 -8.38 -10.54
CA LYS A 130 -8.11 -9.36 -9.48
C LYS A 130 -7.84 -10.77 -10.03
N VAL A 131 -6.92 -11.50 -9.40
CA VAL A 131 -6.50 -12.85 -9.82
C VAL A 131 -6.88 -13.94 -8.82
N GLY A 132 -7.51 -13.57 -7.70
CA GLY A 132 -8.04 -14.47 -6.70
C GLY A 132 -8.96 -13.73 -5.72
N PRO A 133 -9.47 -14.40 -4.67
CA PRO A 133 -10.40 -13.79 -3.72
C PRO A 133 -9.84 -12.53 -3.03
N THR A 134 -8.53 -12.53 -2.76
CA THR A 134 -7.80 -11.47 -2.04
C THR A 134 -6.64 -10.87 -2.84
N THR A 135 -6.30 -11.45 -3.99
CA THR A 135 -5.08 -11.13 -4.73
C THR A 135 -5.33 -10.30 -5.98
N PHE A 136 -4.49 -9.28 -6.15
CA PHE A 136 -4.48 -8.35 -7.27
C PHE A 136 -3.11 -8.36 -7.90
N GLU A 137 -3.04 -8.38 -9.23
CA GLU A 137 -1.80 -8.47 -9.97
C GLU A 137 -1.74 -7.37 -11.04
N MET A 138 -0.56 -6.77 -11.20
CA MET A 138 -0.21 -6.02 -12.42
C MET A 138 1.09 -6.55 -12.99
N LYS A 139 1.23 -6.41 -14.31
CA LYS A 139 2.45 -6.75 -15.05
C LYS A 139 2.77 -5.62 -16.01
N ALA A 140 4.05 -5.25 -16.07
CA ALA A 140 4.56 -4.27 -17.00
C ALA A 140 5.85 -4.77 -17.66
N GLN A 141 6.10 -4.30 -18.88
CA GLN A 141 7.33 -4.55 -19.63
C GLN A 141 8.07 -3.23 -19.82
N ASN A 142 9.39 -3.29 -19.87
CA ASN A 142 10.26 -2.09 -19.94
C ASN A 142 9.90 -1.04 -18.88
N PHE A 143 9.56 -1.51 -17.68
CA PHE A 143 8.95 -0.67 -16.65
C PHE A 143 9.98 0.30 -16.07
N TYR A 144 9.66 1.58 -16.12
CA TYR A 144 10.42 2.64 -15.48
C TYR A 144 9.70 3.05 -14.19
N PRO A 145 10.33 2.93 -13.01
CA PRO A 145 9.66 3.21 -11.75
C PRO A 145 9.60 4.73 -11.47
N GLU A 146 8.60 5.41 -12.03
CA GLU A 146 8.37 6.85 -11.83
C GLU A 146 7.93 7.20 -10.40
N HIS A 147 7.27 6.25 -9.74
CA HIS A 147 6.70 6.40 -8.41
C HIS A 147 6.99 5.18 -7.53
N ASP A 148 7.05 5.42 -6.23
CA ASP A 148 7.04 4.35 -5.24
C ASP A 148 5.66 3.72 -5.15
N ILE A 149 5.58 2.53 -4.56
CA ILE A 149 4.31 1.82 -4.40
C ILE A 149 3.74 2.17 -3.02
N ASP A 150 2.58 2.80 -3.01
CA ASP A 150 1.78 3.05 -1.82
C ASP A 150 0.52 2.19 -1.85
N ILE A 151 0.29 1.41 -0.78
CA ILE A 151 -0.85 0.51 -0.64
C ILE A 151 -1.64 0.93 0.59
N LEU A 152 -2.93 1.20 0.38
CA LEU A 152 -3.93 1.39 1.43
C LEU A 152 -4.77 0.13 1.56
N LEU A 153 -4.86 -0.37 2.77
CA LEU A 153 -5.75 -1.45 3.19
C LEU A 153 -6.75 -0.89 4.20
N LEU A 154 -8.03 -1.21 4.03
CA LEU A 154 -9.06 -0.95 5.03
C LEU A 154 -9.55 -2.29 5.58
N GLU A 155 -9.31 -2.53 6.86
CA GLU A 155 -9.64 -3.79 7.54
C GLU A 155 -10.86 -3.58 8.45
N PRO A 156 -11.93 -4.39 8.35
CA PRO A 156 -13.13 -4.19 9.14
C PRO A 156 -12.85 -4.21 10.64
N SER A 157 -13.40 -3.26 11.41
CA SER A 157 -13.15 -3.16 12.85
C SER A 157 -13.68 -4.36 13.65
N ASP A 158 -14.72 -5.00 13.13
CA ASP A 158 -15.45 -6.08 13.81
C ASP A 158 -14.81 -7.46 13.54
N GLY A 159 -13.74 -7.48 12.73
CA GLY A 159 -13.01 -8.67 12.29
C GLY A 159 -11.85 -9.06 13.19
N GLY A 160 -12.00 -9.04 14.52
CA GLY A 160 -11.20 -9.81 15.50
C GLY A 160 -9.66 -9.75 15.51
N ASN A 161 -9.00 -9.02 14.60
CA ASN A 161 -7.55 -9.01 14.41
C ASN A 161 -6.98 -7.58 14.36
N GLY A 162 -7.56 -6.66 15.11
CA GLY A 162 -6.91 -5.38 15.41
C GLY A 162 -5.77 -5.59 16.40
N GLY A 163 -4.58 -5.91 15.89
CA GLY A 163 -3.35 -6.09 16.67
C GLY A 163 -2.12 -5.60 15.91
#